data_AF-A0A4Q9PYA6-F1
#
_entry.id   AF-A0A4Q9PYA6-F1
#
_cell.length_a   1.000
_cell.length_b   1.000
_cell.length_c   1.000
_cell.angle_alpha   90.00
_cell.angle_beta   90.00
_cell.angle_gamma   90.00
#
_symmetry.space_group_name_H-M   'P 1'
#
loop_
_entity.id
_entity.type
_entity.pdbx_description
1 polymer ?
#
loop_
_entity_poly.entity_id
_entity_poly.type
_entity_poly.pdbx_seq_one_letter_code
_entity_poly.pdbx_strand_id
1 'polypeptide(L)'
;MEYCGRALSQGTRWFSQTPPGFRKSMMNSLLAIHRAGILHGDFREENIVVREVQKGKLEGAEYFPVIVDFGEAMEHTCALRGDYEIKTNCPALGDTLCPEIDDACSSDAQFYYPYASVVLWGCEVVIDTETTVEEVHMALTEKGAVPKGMADEQVRETLRQTCRWSEFNKWRNERNTYDNVPLTRDNWDKSKRRLEGLVGSPFQ
;
A
#
# COMPACT_ATOMS: atom_id res chain seq x y z
N MET A 1 -24.95 3.26 20.90
CA MET A 1 -23.89 3.39 19.88
C MET A 1 -24.58 3.35 18.53
N GLU A 2 -24.36 4.35 17.68
CA GLU A 2 -24.95 4.40 16.32
C GLU A 2 -24.27 3.38 15.41
N TYR A 3 -24.99 2.80 14.45
CA TYR A 3 -24.40 1.87 13.48
C TYR A 3 -23.37 2.60 12.62
N CYS A 4 -22.10 2.24 12.75
CA CYS A 4 -20.99 2.91 12.06
C CYS A 4 -20.53 2.22 10.76
N GLY A 5 -21.04 1.03 10.45
CA GLY A 5 -20.69 0.26 9.26
C GLY A 5 -20.32 -1.21 9.56
N ARG A 6 -19.55 -1.84 8.69
CA ARG A 6 -18.99 -3.20 8.88
C ARG A 6 -17.47 -3.20 8.87
N ALA A 7 -16.85 -4.04 9.69
CA ALA A 7 -15.39 -4.18 9.72
C ALA A 7 -14.84 -4.66 8.36
N LEU A 8 -13.70 -4.12 7.93
CA LEU A 8 -13.04 -4.37 6.66
C LEU A 8 -12.60 -5.84 6.52
N SER A 9 -12.26 -6.47 7.63
CA SER A 9 -11.97 -7.91 7.71
C SER A 9 -13.13 -8.82 7.29
N GLN A 10 -14.38 -8.31 7.27
CA GLN A 10 -15.55 -9.08 6.82
C GLN A 10 -15.69 -9.13 5.28
N GLY A 11 -14.85 -8.40 4.55
CA GLY A 11 -14.90 -8.29 3.10
C GLY A 11 -14.16 -9.38 2.35
N THR A 12 -14.14 -9.23 1.03
CA THR A 12 -13.35 -10.10 0.13
C THR A 12 -11.92 -9.59 -0.11
N ARG A 13 -11.65 -8.34 0.30
CA ARG A 13 -10.43 -7.62 0.00
C ARG A 13 -9.72 -7.24 1.27
N TRP A 14 -8.41 -7.42 1.23
CA TRP A 14 -7.53 -6.88 2.25
C TRP A 14 -7.42 -5.37 2.06
N PHE A 15 -7.04 -4.65 3.10
CA PHE A 15 -6.89 -3.21 3.08
C PHE A 15 -5.96 -2.75 1.97
N SER A 16 -4.83 -3.44 1.79
CA SER A 16 -3.90 -3.23 0.68
C SER A 16 -4.54 -3.35 -0.71
N GLN A 17 -5.62 -4.11 -0.87
CA GLN A 17 -6.33 -4.34 -2.15
C GLN A 17 -7.52 -3.39 -2.37
N THR A 18 -7.73 -2.43 -1.47
CA THR A 18 -8.75 -1.38 -1.63
C THR A 18 -8.22 -0.24 -2.52
N PRO A 19 -9.13 0.53 -3.17
CA PRO A 19 -8.73 1.63 -4.04
C PRO A 19 -7.80 2.64 -3.35
N PRO A 20 -6.88 3.30 -4.08
CA PRO A 20 -5.93 4.24 -3.50
C PRO A 20 -6.60 5.36 -2.69
N GLY A 21 -7.74 5.88 -3.17
CA GLY A 21 -8.50 6.92 -2.47
C GLY A 21 -9.03 6.47 -1.11
N PHE A 22 -9.47 5.21 -1.00
CA PHE A 22 -9.94 4.62 0.25
C PHE A 22 -8.78 4.47 1.25
N ARG A 23 -7.67 3.87 0.81
CA ARG A 23 -6.46 3.75 1.63
C ARG A 23 -5.97 5.12 2.09
N LYS A 24 -5.99 6.14 1.21
CA LYS A 24 -5.50 7.48 1.50
C LYS A 24 -6.38 8.17 2.53
N SER A 25 -7.69 8.04 2.40
CA SER A 25 -8.65 8.56 3.38
C SER A 25 -8.46 7.91 4.77
N MET A 26 -8.22 6.60 4.80
CA MET A 26 -7.98 5.86 6.04
C MET A 26 -6.71 6.32 6.73
N MET A 27 -5.60 6.40 5.99
CA MET A 27 -4.35 6.83 6.58
C MET A 27 -4.33 8.31 6.99
N ASN A 28 -5.04 9.17 6.25
CA ASN A 28 -5.25 10.56 6.69
C ASN A 28 -6.03 10.62 8.02
N SER A 29 -6.96 9.69 8.24
CA SER A 29 -7.69 9.58 9.51
C SER A 29 -6.75 9.13 10.63
N LEU A 30 -5.87 8.16 10.38
CA LEU A 30 -4.86 7.73 11.35
C LEU A 30 -3.89 8.88 11.69
N LEU A 31 -3.41 9.63 10.69
CA LEU A 31 -2.59 10.83 10.92
C LEU A 31 -3.33 11.89 11.75
N ALA A 32 -4.64 12.05 11.58
CA ALA A 32 -5.43 12.98 12.39
C ALA A 32 -5.50 12.55 13.87
N ILE A 33 -5.60 11.24 14.14
CA ILE A 33 -5.53 10.68 15.50
C ILE A 33 -4.15 10.99 16.13
N HIS A 34 -3.06 10.74 15.39
CA HIS A 34 -1.70 11.07 15.85
C HIS A 34 -1.48 12.55 16.11
N ARG A 35 -2.02 13.43 15.24
CA ARG A 35 -1.97 14.89 15.42
C ARG A 35 -2.75 15.36 16.64
N ALA A 36 -3.77 14.62 17.06
CA ALA A 36 -4.48 14.86 18.31
C ALA A 36 -3.70 14.40 19.56
N GLY A 37 -2.50 13.85 19.38
CA GLY A 37 -1.66 13.33 20.47
C GLY A 37 -2.08 11.95 20.94
N ILE A 38 -2.72 11.16 20.08
CA ILE A 38 -3.23 9.82 20.39
C ILE A 38 -2.52 8.80 19.50
N LEU A 39 -2.04 7.72 20.10
CA LEU A 39 -1.66 6.48 19.42
C LEU A 39 -2.87 5.55 19.45
N HIS A 40 -3.24 4.95 18.33
CA HIS A 40 -4.41 4.07 18.30
C HIS A 40 -4.14 2.74 19.03
N GLY A 41 -2.93 2.18 18.86
CA GLY A 41 -2.42 1.02 19.59
C GLY A 41 -2.80 -0.33 18.97
N ASP A 42 -3.90 -0.38 18.21
CA ASP A 42 -4.38 -1.61 17.55
C ASP A 42 -4.90 -1.33 16.12
N PHE A 43 -4.08 -0.70 15.27
CA PHE A 43 -4.48 -0.43 13.89
C PHE A 43 -4.40 -1.70 13.02
N ARG A 44 -5.54 -2.35 12.79
CA ARG A 44 -5.68 -3.54 11.92
C ARG A 44 -7.03 -3.56 11.22
N GLU A 45 -7.19 -4.42 10.20
CA GLU A 45 -8.40 -4.48 9.36
C GLU A 45 -9.71 -4.70 10.13
N GLU A 46 -9.65 -5.35 11.28
CA GLU A 46 -10.80 -5.58 12.17
C GLU A 46 -11.32 -4.27 12.79
N ASN A 47 -10.42 -3.31 12.98
CA ASN A 47 -10.67 -2.01 13.59
C ASN A 47 -10.85 -0.90 12.53
N ILE A 48 -10.97 -1.30 11.25
CA ILE A 48 -11.34 -0.43 10.15
C ILE A 48 -12.76 -0.77 9.74
N VAL A 49 -13.68 0.18 9.83
CA VAL A 49 -15.08 0.02 9.44
C VAL A 49 -15.36 0.72 8.12
N VAL A 50 -16.09 0.05 7.23
CA VAL A 50 -16.58 0.60 5.97
C VAL A 50 -17.99 1.14 6.18
N ARG A 51 -18.13 2.46 6.04
CA ARG A 51 -19.42 3.16 6.06
C ARG A 51 -19.90 3.44 4.66
N GLU A 52 -21.11 3.00 4.35
CA GLU A 52 -21.80 3.34 3.11
C GLU A 52 -22.49 4.71 3.26
N VAL A 53 -22.18 5.66 2.37
CA VAL A 53 -22.78 6.99 2.32
C VAL A 53 -23.45 7.17 0.97
N GLN A 54 -24.74 7.49 0.98
CA GLN A 54 -25.51 7.74 -0.23
C GLN A 54 -25.21 9.16 -0.73
N LYS A 55 -24.55 9.29 -1.89
CA LYS A 55 -24.26 10.60 -2.51
C LYS A 55 -25.48 11.21 -3.22
N GLY A 56 -26.48 10.39 -3.51
CA GLY A 56 -27.74 10.79 -4.13
C GLY A 56 -28.33 9.66 -4.95
N LYS A 57 -29.58 9.79 -5.40
CA LYS A 57 -30.27 8.71 -6.14
C LYS A 57 -29.57 8.28 -7.44
N LEU A 58 -28.76 9.15 -8.05
CA LEU A 58 -28.11 8.94 -9.35
C LEU A 58 -26.60 8.67 -9.25
N GLU A 59 -25.96 9.09 -8.16
CA GLU A 59 -24.49 8.96 -7.98
C GLU A 59 -24.09 7.67 -7.26
N GLY A 60 -25.08 6.92 -6.75
CA GLY A 60 -24.86 5.68 -6.01
C GLY A 60 -24.30 5.91 -4.62
N ALA A 61 -23.75 4.84 -4.07
CA ALA A 61 -23.15 4.81 -2.74
C ALA A 61 -21.63 4.96 -2.80
N GLU A 62 -21.07 5.73 -1.89
CA GLU A 62 -19.65 5.84 -1.63
C GLU A 62 -19.29 5.15 -0.32
N TYR A 63 -18.09 4.56 -0.27
CA TYR A 63 -17.63 3.79 0.87
C TYR A 63 -16.51 4.56 1.56
N PHE A 64 -16.75 4.94 2.80
CA PHE A 64 -15.81 5.70 3.61
C PHE A 64 -15.22 4.82 4.71
N PRO A 65 -13.90 4.86 4.91
CA PRO A 65 -13.24 4.09 5.93
C PRO A 65 -13.28 4.87 7.27
N VAL A 66 -13.51 4.18 8.38
CA VAL A 66 -13.60 4.75 9.74
C VAL A 66 -12.77 3.89 10.69
N ILE A 67 -11.88 4.53 11.46
CA ILE A 67 -11.12 3.84 12.52
C ILE A 67 -12.01 3.72 13.75
N VAL A 68 -12.09 2.52 14.30
CA VAL A 68 -12.85 2.20 15.51
C VAL A 68 -11.98 1.44 16.50
N ASP A 69 -12.53 1.19 17.69
CA ASP A 69 -11.87 0.43 18.77
C ASP A 69 -10.60 1.08 19.33
N PHE A 70 -10.80 2.18 20.05
CA PHE A 70 -9.76 2.89 20.79
C PHE A 70 -9.48 2.26 22.16
N GLY A 71 -9.75 0.96 22.34
CA GLY A 71 -9.54 0.27 23.62
C GLY A 71 -8.07 0.26 24.07
N GLU A 72 -7.15 0.18 23.11
CA GLU A 72 -5.69 0.21 23.32
C GLU A 72 -5.09 1.61 23.08
N ALA A 73 -5.93 2.62 22.89
CA ALA A 73 -5.46 3.96 22.56
C ALA A 73 -4.82 4.64 23.78
N MET A 74 -3.73 5.35 23.54
CA MET A 74 -2.98 6.03 24.59
C MET A 74 -2.48 7.41 24.15
N GLU A 75 -2.23 8.28 25.13
CA GLU A 75 -1.55 9.55 24.87
C GLU A 75 -0.15 9.30 24.30
N HIS A 76 0.20 10.08 23.28
CA HIS A 76 1.39 9.87 22.49
C HIS A 76 1.90 11.20 21.94
N THR A 77 3.21 11.42 22.07
CA THR A 77 3.89 12.51 21.37
C THR A 77 4.45 11.98 20.05
N CYS A 78 3.76 12.26 18.95
CA CYS A 78 4.18 11.80 17.64
C CYS A 78 5.47 12.49 17.17
N ALA A 79 6.41 11.68 16.70
CA ALA A 79 7.64 12.17 16.06
C ALA A 79 7.35 12.85 14.72
N LEU A 80 6.22 12.52 14.08
CA LEU A 80 5.72 13.19 12.88
C LEU A 80 5.22 14.59 13.24
N ARG A 81 6.12 15.58 13.13
CA ARG A 81 5.78 17.00 13.25
C ARG A 81 5.48 17.59 11.88
N GLY A 82 4.40 18.37 11.77
CA GLY A 82 4.07 19.18 10.60
C GLY A 82 3.10 18.52 9.61
N ASP A 83 3.08 19.07 8.38
CA ASP A 83 2.22 18.63 7.28
C ASP A 83 2.82 17.38 6.59
N TYR A 84 2.94 16.29 7.35
CA TYR A 84 3.28 15.01 6.75
C TYR A 84 2.15 14.58 5.81
N GLU A 85 2.51 14.40 4.55
CA GLU A 85 1.67 13.81 3.52
C GLU A 85 2.18 12.42 3.21
N ILE A 86 1.26 11.46 3.14
CA ILE A 86 1.60 10.11 2.72
C ILE A 86 1.93 10.16 1.24
N LYS A 87 3.21 9.99 0.97
CA LYS A 87 3.73 9.77 -0.37
C LYS A 87 3.76 8.27 -0.63
N THR A 88 3.60 7.91 -1.89
CA THR A 88 3.69 6.52 -2.34
C THR A 88 5.14 6.01 -2.35
N ASN A 89 6.12 6.90 -2.22
CA ASN A 89 7.53 6.51 -2.13
C ASN A 89 7.86 6.26 -0.66
N CYS A 90 8.52 5.14 -0.38
CA CYS A 90 9.00 4.81 0.95
C CYS A 90 9.92 5.94 1.46
N PRO A 91 9.77 6.41 2.73
CA PRO A 91 10.71 7.35 3.33
C PRO A 91 12.14 6.82 3.27
N ALA A 92 13.11 7.71 3.23
CA ALA A 92 14.51 7.30 3.24
C ALA A 92 14.85 6.60 4.57
N LEU A 93 15.75 5.60 4.51
CA LEU A 93 16.32 4.96 5.70
C LEU A 93 16.89 6.03 6.64
N GLY A 94 16.23 6.23 7.79
CA GLY A 94 16.62 7.22 8.80
C GLY A 94 15.55 8.27 9.10
N ASP A 95 14.52 8.41 8.25
CA ASP A 95 13.34 9.21 8.60
C ASP A 95 12.54 8.47 9.68
N THR A 96 12.57 8.97 10.91
CA THR A 96 11.87 8.34 12.04
C THR A 96 10.36 8.57 11.92
N LEU A 97 9.66 7.65 11.27
CA LEU A 97 8.21 7.56 11.36
C LEU A 97 7.79 7.03 12.74
N CYS A 98 6.58 7.38 13.15
CA CYS A 98 5.95 6.69 14.27
C CYS A 98 5.71 5.22 13.89
N PRO A 99 6.03 4.23 14.74
CA PRO A 99 5.91 2.81 14.40
C PRO A 99 4.54 2.41 13.86
N GLU A 100 3.44 2.87 14.49
CA GLU A 100 2.09 2.56 14.00
C GLU A 100 1.81 3.12 12.60
N ILE A 101 2.33 4.31 12.27
CA ILE A 101 2.17 4.90 10.94
C ILE A 101 3.01 4.14 9.91
N ASP A 102 4.24 3.75 10.29
CA ASP A 102 5.13 2.98 9.43
C ASP A 102 4.56 1.60 9.12
N ASP A 103 4.10 0.88 10.14
CA ASP A 103 3.44 -0.42 10.01
C ASP A 103 2.17 -0.31 9.16
N ALA A 104 1.33 0.69 9.43
CA ALA A 104 0.10 0.91 8.67
C ALA A 104 0.39 1.23 7.19
N CYS A 105 1.44 2.01 6.88
CA CYS A 105 1.82 2.31 5.50
C CYS A 105 2.46 1.12 4.79
N SER A 106 3.37 0.42 5.48
CA SER A 106 4.21 -0.64 4.91
C SER A 106 3.48 -1.96 4.80
N SER A 107 2.84 -2.40 5.89
CA SER A 107 2.27 -3.74 6.03
C SER A 107 0.81 -3.79 5.63
N ASP A 108 -0.03 -2.91 6.19
CA ASP A 108 -1.49 -3.01 6.02
C ASP A 108 -1.97 -2.36 4.72
N ALA A 109 -1.59 -1.10 4.49
CA ALA A 109 -2.04 -0.34 3.33
C ALA A 109 -1.21 -0.63 2.07
N GLN A 110 0.03 -1.12 2.22
CA GLN A 110 1.03 -1.22 1.16
C GLN A 110 1.07 0.06 0.31
N PHE A 111 1.22 1.20 1.00
CA PHE A 111 1.31 2.51 0.36
C PHE A 111 2.64 2.70 -0.36
N TYR A 112 3.69 2.10 0.17
CA TYR A 112 5.02 2.24 -0.38
C TYR A 112 5.19 1.34 -1.59
N TYR A 113 5.53 1.98 -2.71
CA TYR A 113 6.06 1.29 -3.87
C TYR A 113 7.31 0.51 -3.45
N PRO A 114 7.50 -0.72 -3.96
CA PRO A 114 8.77 -1.40 -3.79
C PRO A 114 9.86 -0.48 -4.34
N TYR A 115 10.97 -0.41 -3.61
CA TYR A 115 12.20 0.22 -4.07
C TYR A 115 13.32 -0.78 -3.82
N ALA A 116 14.39 -0.69 -4.61
CA ALA A 116 15.61 -1.44 -4.35
C ALA A 116 16.82 -0.54 -4.56
N SER A 117 17.82 -0.70 -3.71
CA SER A 117 19.17 -0.21 -3.97
C SER A 117 20.02 -1.42 -4.35
N VAL A 118 20.62 -1.38 -5.54
CA VAL A 118 21.51 -2.42 -6.05
C VAL A 118 22.86 -1.81 -6.41
N VAL A 119 23.94 -2.51 -6.08
CA VAL A 119 25.29 -2.12 -6.52
C VAL A 119 25.57 -2.80 -7.84
N LEU A 120 25.75 -2.00 -8.89
CA LEU A 120 25.96 -2.46 -10.25
C LEU A 120 27.20 -1.79 -10.83
N TRP A 121 28.20 -2.61 -11.17
CA TRP A 121 29.53 -2.15 -11.63
C TRP A 121 30.17 -1.09 -10.72
N GLY A 122 30.04 -1.27 -9.41
CA GLY A 122 30.60 -0.36 -8.40
C GLY A 122 29.81 0.95 -8.22
N CYS A 123 28.67 1.10 -8.89
CA CYS A 123 27.74 2.22 -8.67
C CYS A 123 26.51 1.76 -7.91
N GLU A 124 26.09 2.53 -6.92
CA GLU A 124 24.77 2.38 -6.31
C GLU A 124 23.70 2.89 -7.27
N VAL A 125 22.70 2.05 -7.52
CA VAL A 125 21.54 2.34 -8.35
C VAL A 125 20.30 2.13 -7.51
N VAL A 126 19.52 3.20 -7.35
CA VAL A 126 18.19 3.14 -6.74
C VAL A 126 17.17 2.98 -7.84
N ILE A 127 16.27 2.01 -7.69
CA ILE A 127 15.17 1.72 -8.61
C ILE A 127 13.86 1.75 -7.84
N ASP A 128 12.84 2.29 -8.49
CA ASP A 128 11.46 2.29 -8.02
C ASP A 128 10.50 1.89 -9.17
N THR A 129 9.20 2.09 -8.97
CA THR A 129 8.19 1.78 -9.98
C THR A 129 8.11 2.77 -11.14
N GLU A 130 8.85 3.88 -11.13
CA GLU A 130 8.85 4.85 -12.22
C GLU A 130 10.14 4.79 -13.03
N THR A 131 11.24 4.37 -12.38
CA THR A 131 12.53 4.13 -13.00
C THR A 131 12.37 3.20 -14.21
N THR A 132 13.14 3.44 -15.28
CA THR A 132 13.25 2.62 -16.49
C THR A 132 14.66 2.05 -16.66
N VAL A 133 14.78 0.95 -17.42
CA VAL A 133 16.09 0.35 -17.73
C VAL A 133 16.98 1.34 -18.49
N GLU A 134 16.41 2.17 -19.37
CA GLU A 134 17.17 3.13 -20.16
C GLU A 134 17.69 4.30 -19.31
N GLU A 135 16.94 4.79 -18.33
CA GLU A 135 17.41 5.83 -17.40
C GLU A 135 18.62 5.34 -16.60
N VAL A 136 18.55 4.10 -16.08
CA VAL A 136 19.67 3.49 -15.35
C VAL A 136 20.87 3.28 -16.28
N HIS A 137 20.63 2.79 -17.51
CA HIS A 137 21.68 2.57 -18.50
C HIS A 137 22.40 3.88 -18.84
N MET A 138 21.65 4.94 -19.12
CA MET A 138 22.19 6.27 -19.41
C MET A 138 23.02 6.80 -18.24
N ALA A 139 22.48 6.72 -17.01
CA ALA A 139 23.18 7.17 -15.80
C ALA A 139 24.49 6.40 -15.55
N LEU A 140 24.53 5.09 -15.79
CA LEU A 140 25.75 4.28 -15.64
C LEU A 140 26.77 4.55 -16.75
N THR A 141 26.30 4.83 -17.96
CA THR A 141 27.15 5.17 -19.11
C THR A 141 27.85 6.51 -18.87
N GLU A 142 27.11 7.53 -18.43
CA GLU A 142 27.64 8.85 -18.10
C GLU A 142 28.68 8.78 -16.96
N LYS A 143 28.47 7.90 -15.99
CA LYS A 143 29.44 7.64 -14.91
C LYS A 143 30.66 6.84 -15.35
N GLY A 144 30.70 6.33 -16.59
CA GLY A 144 31.76 5.44 -17.06
C GLY A 144 31.81 4.09 -16.34
N ALA A 145 30.70 3.69 -15.70
CA ALA A 145 30.59 2.46 -14.92
C ALA A 145 30.36 1.23 -15.81
N VAL A 146 29.82 1.42 -17.02
CA VAL A 146 29.58 0.34 -17.98
C VAL A 146 30.92 -0.30 -18.41
N PRO A 147 31.07 -1.64 -18.31
CA PRO A 147 32.28 -2.33 -18.75
C PRO A 147 32.62 -2.06 -20.22
N LYS A 148 33.89 -1.71 -20.49
CA LYS A 148 34.36 -1.46 -21.86
C LYS A 148 34.18 -2.68 -22.75
N GLY A 149 33.59 -2.48 -23.93
CA GLY A 149 33.38 -3.52 -24.94
C GLY A 149 32.15 -4.39 -24.72
N MET A 150 31.35 -4.13 -23.68
CA MET A 150 30.05 -4.76 -23.52
C MET A 150 29.06 -4.15 -24.52
N ALA A 151 28.28 -5.00 -25.22
CA ALA A 151 27.24 -4.52 -26.12
C ALA A 151 26.03 -4.00 -25.34
N ASP A 152 25.34 -2.98 -25.84
CA ASP A 152 24.19 -2.37 -25.16
C ASP A 152 23.11 -3.38 -24.75
N GLU A 153 22.84 -4.41 -25.56
CA GLU A 153 21.83 -5.40 -25.18
C GLU A 153 22.28 -6.28 -24.01
N GLN A 154 23.57 -6.57 -23.90
CA GLN A 154 24.12 -7.29 -22.74
C GLN A 154 24.04 -6.42 -21.48
N VAL A 155 24.24 -5.11 -21.63
CA VAL A 155 24.03 -4.14 -20.54
C VAL A 155 22.58 -4.17 -20.09
N ARG A 156 21.62 -4.00 -21.00
CA ARG A 156 20.18 -4.01 -20.69
C ARG A 156 19.74 -5.30 -20.02
N GLU A 157 20.21 -6.44 -20.50
CA GLU A 157 19.86 -7.73 -19.91
C GLU A 157 20.44 -7.88 -18.50
N THR A 158 21.68 -7.45 -18.29
CA THR A 158 22.30 -7.43 -16.95
C THR A 158 21.51 -6.54 -15.99
N LEU A 159 21.06 -5.36 -16.47
CA LEU A 159 20.20 -4.46 -15.70
C LEU A 159 18.88 -5.12 -15.33
N ARG A 160 18.15 -5.71 -16.29
CA ARG A 160 16.86 -6.37 -16.04
C ARG A 160 16.97 -7.45 -14.97
N GLN A 161 18.01 -8.27 -15.04
CA GLN A 161 18.25 -9.38 -14.12
C GLN A 161 18.67 -8.88 -12.72
N THR A 162 19.68 -8.03 -12.65
CA THR A 162 20.26 -7.58 -11.37
C THR A 162 19.28 -6.70 -10.59
N CYS A 163 18.55 -5.84 -11.30
CA CYS A 163 17.52 -4.98 -10.73
C CYS A 163 16.17 -5.70 -10.54
N ARG A 164 16.07 -7.01 -10.83
CA ARG A 164 14.85 -7.84 -10.69
C ARG A 164 13.60 -7.19 -11.29
N TRP A 165 13.75 -6.58 -12.48
CA TRP A 165 12.71 -5.75 -13.09
C TRP A 165 11.39 -6.47 -13.35
N SER A 166 11.47 -7.78 -13.63
CA SER A 166 10.30 -8.64 -13.82
C SER A 166 9.42 -8.69 -12.57
N GLU A 167 9.99 -8.62 -11.38
CA GLU A 167 9.26 -8.64 -10.12
C GLU A 167 8.59 -7.30 -9.84
N PHE A 168 9.28 -6.19 -10.09
CA PHE A 168 8.69 -4.85 -10.03
C PHE A 168 7.51 -4.72 -11.00
N ASN A 169 7.67 -5.21 -12.23
CA ASN A 169 6.59 -5.20 -13.22
C ASN A 169 5.43 -6.10 -12.81
N LYS A 170 5.72 -7.29 -12.26
CA LYS A 170 4.68 -8.19 -11.75
C LYS A 170 3.88 -7.52 -10.63
N TRP A 171 4.57 -6.98 -9.62
CA TRP A 171 3.95 -6.26 -8.52
C TRP A 171 3.12 -5.08 -9.04
N ARG A 172 3.64 -4.28 -9.98
CA ARG A 172 2.93 -3.14 -10.58
C ARG A 172 1.65 -3.56 -11.28
N ASN A 173 1.69 -4.65 -12.04
CA ASN A 173 0.51 -5.18 -12.74
C ASN A 173 -0.53 -5.71 -11.75
N GLU A 174 -0.10 -6.41 -10.70
CA GLU A 174 -0.99 -6.86 -9.61
C GLU A 174 -1.64 -5.66 -8.91
N ARG A 175 -0.86 -4.64 -8.54
CA ARG A 175 -1.38 -3.38 -7.95
C ARG A 175 -2.37 -2.67 -8.84
N ASN A 176 -2.04 -2.48 -10.12
CA ASN A 176 -2.96 -1.87 -11.08
C ASN A 176 -4.28 -2.63 -11.18
N THR A 177 -4.27 -3.96 -10.98
CA THR A 177 -5.48 -4.77 -10.96
C THR A 177 -6.36 -4.46 -9.74
N TYR A 178 -5.76 -4.21 -8.58
CA TYR A 178 -6.51 -3.86 -7.37
C TYR A 178 -6.96 -2.39 -7.35
N ASP A 179 -6.03 -1.49 -7.67
CA ASP A 179 -6.19 -0.05 -7.52
C ASP A 179 -7.24 0.53 -8.48
N ASN A 180 -7.43 -0.09 -9.65
CA ASN A 180 -8.42 0.34 -10.64
C ASN A 180 -9.82 -0.26 -10.44
N VAL A 181 -10.00 -1.17 -9.48
CA VAL A 181 -11.30 -1.75 -9.22
C VAL A 181 -11.98 -1.01 -8.08
N PRO A 182 -13.08 -0.28 -8.32
CA PRO A 182 -13.74 0.52 -7.31
C PRO A 182 -14.28 -0.36 -6.18
N LEU A 183 -14.36 0.17 -4.96
CA LEU A 183 -15.04 -0.52 -3.87
C LEU A 183 -16.55 -0.42 -4.10
N THR A 184 -17.23 -1.56 -4.18
CA THR A 184 -18.67 -1.65 -4.40
C THR A 184 -19.28 -2.65 -3.44
N ARG A 185 -20.60 -2.56 -3.23
CA ARG A 185 -21.31 -3.51 -2.38
C ARG A 185 -21.07 -4.97 -2.81
N ASP A 186 -21.07 -5.23 -4.11
CA ASP A 186 -20.93 -6.58 -4.65
C ASP A 186 -19.53 -7.18 -4.46
N ASN A 187 -18.46 -6.37 -4.57
CA ASN A 187 -17.11 -6.86 -4.33
C ASN A 187 -16.70 -6.79 -2.86
N TRP A 188 -17.47 -6.10 -2.04
CA TRP A 188 -17.41 -6.15 -0.59
C TRP A 188 -18.12 -7.40 -0.01
N ASP A 189 -19.38 -7.64 -0.39
CA ASP A 189 -20.28 -8.64 0.23
C ASP A 189 -20.04 -10.11 -0.23
N LYS A 190 -19.29 -10.36 -1.31
CA LYS A 190 -19.24 -11.70 -1.97
C LYS A 190 -18.47 -12.81 -1.24
N SER A 191 -17.77 -12.57 -0.11
CA SER A 191 -16.92 -13.60 0.50
C SER A 191 -17.61 -14.55 1.48
N LYS A 192 -18.80 -14.23 2.01
CA LYS A 192 -19.43 -15.16 2.98
C LYS A 192 -19.85 -16.49 2.35
N ARG A 193 -20.28 -16.49 1.08
CA ARG A 193 -20.75 -17.72 0.40
C ARG A 193 -19.65 -18.68 -0.03
N ARG A 194 -18.39 -18.23 -0.20
CA ARG A 194 -17.28 -19.14 -0.55
C ARG A 194 -16.68 -19.84 0.66
N LEU A 195 -16.71 -19.22 1.84
CA LEU A 195 -16.23 -19.83 3.08
C LEU A 195 -17.30 -20.71 3.76
N GLU A 196 -18.58 -20.34 3.68
CA GLU A 196 -19.68 -21.16 4.20
C GLU A 196 -20.04 -22.35 3.26
N GLY A 197 -19.63 -22.31 1.98
CA GLY A 197 -19.83 -23.39 1.02
C GLY A 197 -18.84 -24.58 1.14
N LEU A 198 -17.81 -24.47 1.99
CA LEU A 198 -16.84 -25.54 2.26
C LEU A 198 -17.09 -26.28 3.58
N VAL A 199 -18.08 -25.87 4.38
CA VAL A 199 -18.47 -26.53 5.64
C VAL A 199 -19.76 -27.37 5.47
N GLY A 200 -20.19 -27.61 4.22
CA GLY A 200 -21.43 -28.32 3.90
C GLY A 200 -21.20 -29.57 3.05
N SER A 201 -20.45 -30.55 3.55
CA SER A 201 -20.60 -31.94 3.10
C SER A 201 -20.63 -32.85 4.33
N PRO A 202 -21.82 -33.28 4.77
CA PRO A 202 -21.92 -34.38 5.71
C PRO A 202 -21.64 -35.65 4.90
N PHE A 203 -20.46 -36.24 5.09
CA PHE A 203 -20.29 -37.64 4.75
C PHE A 203 -21.27 -38.46 5.60
N GLN A 204 -21.92 -39.36 4.87
CA GLN A 204 -22.93 -40.34 5.26
C GLN A 204 -22.46 -41.26 6.39
#